data_AF-A0A364V6C7-F1
#
_entry.id   AF-A0A364V6C7-F1
#
_cell.length_a   1.000
_cell.length_b   1.000
_cell.length_c   1.000
_cell.angle_alpha   90.00
_cell.angle_beta   90.00
_cell.angle_gamma   90.00
#
_symmetry.space_group_name_H-M   'P 1'
#
loop_
_entity.id
_entity.type
_entity.pdbx_description
1 polymer ?
#
loop_
_entity_poly.entity_id
_entity_poly.type
_entity_poly.pdbx_seq_one_letter_code
_entity_poly.pdbx_strand_id
1 'polypeptide(L)'
;VPVEDMPYSADGTPVDIVLNPLGVPSRMNVGQVLETHLGWAAKGVGLKIGRMLEAKAKIEEIRSFLTQVYNVSGRQEDIASLSDAEVLELAGNLQDGVPMATPVFDGATEEDIKAMLRLADLPESGQATLFDGRTGDVFD
;
A
#
# COMPACT_ATOMS: atom_id res chain seq x y z
N VAL A 1 -2.94 23.01 8.87
CA VAL A 1 -2.41 23.73 7.69
C VAL A 1 -3.46 23.59 6.59
N PRO A 2 -3.69 24.60 5.74
CA PRO A 2 -4.59 24.46 4.60
C PRO A 2 -4.13 23.30 3.69
N VAL A 3 -5.05 22.62 3.00
CA VAL A 3 -4.71 21.43 2.19
C VAL A 3 -3.84 21.81 0.99
N GLU A 4 -4.03 23.01 0.46
CA GLU A 4 -3.25 23.61 -0.63
C GLU A 4 -1.80 23.88 -0.25
N ASP A 5 -1.48 23.99 1.04
CA ASP A 5 -0.13 24.23 1.55
C ASP A 5 0.63 22.92 1.85
N MET A 6 -0.04 21.77 1.80
CA MET A 6 0.56 20.48 2.17
C MET A 6 1.39 19.93 1.01
N PRO A 7 2.53 19.25 1.29
CA PRO A 7 3.23 18.49 0.27
C PRO A 7 2.31 17.49 -0.42
N TYR A 8 2.49 17.29 -1.72
CA TYR A 8 1.67 16.38 -2.51
C TYR A 8 2.51 15.47 -3.41
N SER A 9 1.96 14.31 -3.75
CA SER A 9 2.59 13.33 -4.67
C SER A 9 2.32 13.67 -6.14
N ALA A 10 2.98 12.96 -7.06
CA ALA A 10 2.86 13.21 -8.50
C ALA A 10 1.42 13.10 -9.08
N ASP A 11 0.53 12.40 -8.38
CA ASP A 11 -0.90 12.28 -8.70
C ASP A 11 -1.76 13.42 -8.11
N GLY A 12 -1.14 14.37 -7.39
CA GLY A 12 -1.81 15.49 -6.74
C GLY A 12 -2.36 15.19 -5.36
N THR A 13 -2.20 13.97 -4.83
CA THR A 13 -2.70 13.61 -3.50
C THR A 13 -1.88 14.33 -2.41
N PRO A 14 -2.51 15.18 -1.57
CA PRO A 14 -1.81 15.85 -0.48
C PRO A 14 -1.55 14.89 0.68
N VAL A 15 -0.44 15.10 1.41
CA VAL A 15 -0.17 14.36 2.64
C VAL A 15 -1.00 14.91 3.80
N ASP A 16 -1.50 14.03 4.66
CA ASP A 16 -2.29 14.45 5.82
C ASP A 16 -1.42 14.95 6.99
N ILE A 17 -0.27 14.30 7.21
CA ILE A 17 0.59 14.52 8.36
C ILE A 17 2.06 14.55 7.93
N VAL A 18 2.79 15.58 8.37
CA VAL A 18 4.24 15.68 8.21
C VAL A 18 4.92 15.40 9.55
N LEU A 19 5.76 14.38 9.60
CA LEU A 19 6.49 13.98 10.80
C LEU A 19 7.97 14.37 10.69
N ASN A 20 8.58 14.67 11.84
CA ASN A 20 10.03 14.94 11.89
C ASN A 20 10.83 13.62 11.90
N PRO A 21 11.73 13.39 10.93
CA PRO A 21 12.47 12.13 10.82
C PRO A 21 13.52 11.95 11.93
N LEU A 22 13.98 13.02 12.59
CA LEU A 22 15.08 12.95 13.57
C LEU A 22 14.73 12.10 14.81
N GLY A 23 13.44 11.92 15.11
CA GLY A 23 13.00 11.11 16.24
C GLY A 23 13.26 9.61 16.05
N VAL A 24 13.23 9.11 14.82
CA VAL A 24 13.33 7.67 14.53
C VAL A 24 14.71 7.11 14.90
N PRO A 25 15.85 7.67 14.42
CA PRO A 25 17.16 7.16 14.79
C PRO A 25 17.47 7.36 16.27
N SER A 26 17.07 8.51 16.84
CA SER A 26 17.36 8.85 18.24
C SER A 26 16.73 7.88 19.25
N ARG A 27 15.58 7.28 18.90
CA ARG A 27 14.83 6.35 19.76
C ARG A 27 15.00 4.90 19.33
N MET A 28 15.69 4.65 18.22
CA MET A 28 15.88 3.32 17.63
C MET A 28 14.56 2.60 17.29
N ASN A 29 13.51 3.36 16.96
CA ASN A 29 12.17 2.83 16.66
C ASN A 29 11.96 2.60 15.15
N VAL A 30 12.80 1.77 14.53
CA VAL A 30 12.76 1.52 13.07
C VAL A 30 11.44 0.92 12.59
N GLY A 31 10.71 0.22 13.48
CA GLY A 31 9.41 -0.38 13.16
C GLY A 31 8.39 0.61 12.61
N GLN A 32 8.45 1.89 12.98
CA GLN A 32 7.55 2.92 12.46
C GLN A 32 7.74 3.16 10.95
N VAL A 33 8.99 3.04 10.46
CA VAL A 33 9.30 3.18 9.04
C VAL A 33 8.80 1.95 8.28
N LEU A 34 9.03 0.76 8.82
CA LEU A 34 8.54 -0.49 8.23
C LEU A 34 7.00 -0.54 8.16
N GLU A 35 6.33 -0.08 9.22
CA GLU A 35 4.88 0.08 9.27
C GLU A 35 4.39 1.06 8.19
N THR A 36 5.08 2.19 8.01
CA THR A 36 4.74 3.18 6.98
C THR A 36 4.87 2.57 5.57
N HIS A 37 5.96 1.85 5.29
CA HIS A 37 6.16 1.18 4.01
C HIS A 37 5.09 0.11 3.74
N LEU A 38 4.79 -0.74 4.72
CA LEU A 38 3.78 -1.78 4.59
C LEU A 38 2.37 -1.19 4.45
N GLY A 39 2.05 -0.13 5.21
CA GLY A 39 0.79 0.60 5.10
C GLY A 39 0.62 1.25 3.73
N TRP A 40 1.68 1.82 3.16
CA TRP A 40 1.64 2.39 1.82
C TRP A 40 1.43 1.32 0.74
N ALA A 41 2.11 0.18 0.86
CA ALA A 41 1.90 -0.97 -0.02
C ALA A 41 0.44 -1.48 0.07
N ALA A 42 -0.08 -1.65 1.29
CA ALA A 42 -1.47 -2.06 1.53
C ALA A 42 -2.50 -1.13 0.87
N LYS A 43 -2.30 0.19 1.00
CA LYS A 43 -3.16 1.19 0.35
C LYS A 43 -3.04 1.12 -1.17
N GLY A 44 -1.82 1.02 -1.70
CA GLY A 44 -1.57 0.93 -3.14
C GLY A 44 -2.17 -0.32 -3.79
N VAL A 45 -2.10 -1.47 -3.13
CA VAL A 45 -2.78 -2.70 -3.57
C VAL A 45 -4.30 -2.48 -3.60
N GLY A 46 -4.88 -1.88 -2.54
CA GLY A 46 -6.32 -1.59 -2.51
C GLY A 46 -6.76 -0.69 -3.67
N LEU A 47 -6.01 0.39 -3.93
CA LEU A 47 -6.27 1.28 -5.07
C LEU A 47 -6.19 0.54 -6.40
N LYS A 48 -5.24 -0.40 -6.55
CA LYS A 48 -5.13 -1.24 -7.75
C LYS A 48 -6.33 -2.17 -7.93
N ILE A 49 -6.83 -2.77 -6.85
CA ILE A 49 -8.08 -3.56 -6.85
C ILE A 49 -9.27 -2.68 -7.27
N GLY A 50 -9.38 -1.47 -6.70
CA GLY A 50 -10.41 -0.49 -7.07
C GLY A 50 -10.41 -0.18 -8.56
N ARG A 51 -9.23 0.13 -9.13
CA ARG A 51 -9.07 0.38 -10.58
C ARG A 51 -9.50 -0.83 -11.43
N MET A 52 -9.19 -2.06 -11.01
CA MET A 52 -9.61 -3.27 -11.73
C MET A 52 -11.13 -3.43 -11.73
N LEU A 53 -11.79 -3.11 -10.61
CA LEU A 53 -13.24 -3.17 -10.48
C LEU A 53 -13.93 -2.08 -11.32
N GLU A 54 -13.42 -0.85 -11.30
CA GLU A 54 -13.91 0.25 -12.13
C GLU A 54 -13.77 -0.04 -13.63
N ALA A 55 -12.65 -0.63 -14.03
CA ALA A 55 -12.39 -1.05 -15.41
C ALA A 55 -13.21 -2.28 -15.84
N LYS A 56 -13.99 -2.88 -14.93
CA LYS A 56 -14.73 -4.14 -15.16
C LYS A 56 -13.82 -5.24 -15.69
N ALA A 57 -12.64 -5.39 -15.08
CA ALA A 57 -11.69 -6.44 -15.41
C ALA A 57 -12.33 -7.83 -15.31
N LYS A 58 -11.75 -8.80 -16.03
CA LYS A 58 -12.26 -10.18 -15.99
C LYS A 58 -12.09 -10.75 -14.59
N ILE A 59 -13.04 -11.58 -14.18
CA ILE A 59 -13.01 -12.21 -12.85
C ILE A 59 -11.72 -13.01 -12.62
N GLU A 60 -11.20 -13.68 -13.66
CA GLU A 60 -9.94 -14.42 -13.61
C GLU A 60 -8.73 -13.53 -13.30
N GLU A 61 -8.72 -12.30 -13.81
CA GLU A 61 -7.64 -11.34 -13.55
C GLU A 61 -7.69 -10.84 -12.11
N ILE A 62 -8.89 -10.52 -11.60
CA ILE A 62 -9.10 -10.11 -10.20
C ILE A 62 -8.72 -11.25 -9.26
N ARG A 63 -9.18 -12.47 -9.55
CA ARG A 63 -8.86 -13.67 -8.77
C ARG A 63 -7.36 -13.95 -8.76
N SER A 64 -6.71 -13.90 -9.92
CA SER A 64 -5.26 -14.09 -10.02
C SER A 64 -4.49 -13.04 -9.20
N PHE A 65 -4.92 -11.78 -9.27
CA PHE A 65 -4.30 -10.70 -8.51
C PHE A 65 -4.49 -10.88 -6.99
N LEU A 66 -5.71 -11.20 -6.53
CA LEU A 66 -5.98 -11.48 -5.13
C LEU A 66 -5.16 -12.68 -4.63
N THR A 67 -5.06 -13.76 -5.41
CA THR A 67 -4.20 -14.90 -5.08
C THR A 67 -2.75 -14.46 -4.90
N GLN A 68 -2.22 -13.60 -5.78
CA GLN A 68 -0.85 -13.09 -5.63
C GLN A 68 -0.71 -12.27 -4.34
N VAL A 69 -1.66 -11.38 -4.06
CA VAL A 69 -1.65 -10.52 -2.86
C VAL A 69 -1.68 -11.33 -1.56
N TYR A 70 -2.59 -12.31 -1.45
CA TYR A 70 -2.73 -13.11 -0.22
C TYR A 70 -1.58 -14.11 -0.02
N ASN A 71 -0.96 -14.58 -1.12
CA ASN A 71 0.01 -15.65 -1.07
C ASN A 71 1.46 -15.18 -1.32
N VAL A 72 1.74 -13.88 -1.21
CA VAL A 72 3.11 -13.33 -1.26
C VAL A 72 3.99 -13.98 -0.20
N SER A 73 3.49 -14.08 1.03
CA SER A 73 4.23 -14.64 2.15
C SER A 73 3.29 -15.22 3.22
N GLY A 74 3.85 -15.97 4.16
CA GLY A 74 3.10 -16.54 5.28
C GLY A 74 2.15 -17.66 4.87
N ARG A 75 0.95 -17.66 5.46
CA ARG A 75 -0.06 -18.71 5.26
C ARG A 75 -0.67 -18.58 3.86
N GLN A 76 -0.74 -19.69 3.16
CA GLN A 76 -1.42 -19.77 1.87
C GLN A 76 -2.93 -19.79 2.09
N GLU A 77 -3.62 -18.85 1.46
CA GLU A 77 -5.08 -18.74 1.45
C GLU A 77 -5.64 -19.28 0.12
N ASP A 78 -6.75 -20.02 0.21
CA ASP A 78 -7.41 -20.64 -0.94
C ASP A 78 -8.48 -19.74 -1.55
N ILE A 79 -8.01 -18.75 -2.33
CA ILE A 79 -8.87 -17.85 -3.10
C ILE A 79 -9.58 -18.59 -4.25
N ALA A 80 -9.08 -19.75 -4.68
CA ALA A 80 -9.68 -20.52 -5.78
C ALA A 80 -11.00 -21.17 -5.37
N SER A 81 -11.19 -21.47 -4.08
CA SER A 81 -12.43 -22.02 -3.55
C SER A 81 -13.63 -21.06 -3.56
N LEU A 82 -13.38 -19.74 -3.64
CA LEU A 82 -14.43 -18.71 -3.62
C LEU A 82 -15.22 -18.68 -4.92
N SER A 83 -16.53 -18.49 -4.85
CA SER A 83 -17.38 -18.19 -6.00
C SER A 83 -17.04 -16.82 -6.61
N ASP A 84 -17.45 -16.59 -7.86
CA ASP A 84 -17.22 -15.32 -8.54
C ASP A 84 -17.88 -14.14 -7.82
N ALA A 85 -19.05 -14.36 -7.21
CA ALA A 85 -19.73 -13.35 -6.41
C ALA A 85 -18.94 -12.99 -5.15
N GLU A 86 -18.40 -13.99 -4.45
CA GLU A 86 -17.58 -13.79 -3.25
C GLU A 86 -16.25 -13.10 -3.57
N VAL A 87 -15.64 -13.41 -4.72
CA VAL A 87 -14.42 -12.72 -5.17
C VAL A 87 -14.69 -11.24 -5.44
N LEU A 88 -15.82 -10.90 -6.06
CA LEU A 88 -16.19 -9.50 -6.29
C LEU A 88 -16.51 -8.77 -5.00
N GLU A 89 -17.20 -9.42 -4.06
CA GLU A 89 -17.48 -8.86 -2.74
C GLU A 89 -16.18 -8.61 -1.95
N LEU A 90 -15.28 -9.59 -1.92
CA LEU A 90 -13.98 -9.46 -1.29
C LEU A 90 -13.18 -8.31 -1.93
N ALA A 91 -13.09 -8.26 -3.25
CA ALA A 91 -12.39 -7.20 -3.95
C ALA A 91 -13.00 -5.82 -3.64
N GLY A 92 -14.34 -5.73 -3.56
CA GLY A 92 -15.05 -4.50 -3.19
C GLY A 92 -14.69 -4.02 -1.78
N ASN A 93 -14.59 -4.94 -0.82
CA ASN A 93 -14.21 -4.63 0.56
C ASN A 93 -12.75 -4.17 0.72
N LEU A 94 -11.88 -4.51 -0.24
CA LEU A 94 -10.45 -4.24 -0.19
C LEU A 94 -10.02 -2.97 -0.94
N GLN A 95 -10.95 -2.25 -1.58
CA GLN A 95 -10.63 -1.06 -2.41
C GLN A 95 -9.92 0.06 -1.62
N ASP A 96 -10.24 0.21 -0.34
CA ASP A 96 -9.64 1.24 0.51
C ASP A 96 -8.26 0.86 1.06
N GLY A 97 -7.83 -0.39 0.88
CA GLY A 97 -6.58 -0.92 1.37
C GLY A 97 -6.73 -2.37 1.81
N VAL A 98 -5.69 -3.17 1.62
CA VAL A 98 -5.67 -4.57 2.06
C VAL A 98 -5.21 -4.64 3.52
N PRO A 99 -6.02 -5.18 4.46
CA PRO A 99 -5.59 -5.34 5.84
C PRO A 99 -4.37 -6.27 5.94
N MET A 100 -3.33 -5.82 6.65
CA MET A 100 -2.10 -6.58 6.88
C MET A 100 -2.05 -7.06 8.33
N ALA A 101 -1.59 -8.29 8.54
CA ALA A 101 -1.35 -8.85 9.87
C ALA A 101 0.12 -9.24 10.00
N THR A 102 0.84 -8.57 10.91
CA THR A 102 2.23 -8.90 11.24
C THR A 102 2.31 -9.38 12.69
N PRO A 103 2.62 -10.67 12.95
CA PRO A 103 2.87 -11.16 14.30
C PRO A 103 4.02 -10.40 14.98
N VAL A 104 3.98 -10.30 16.32
CA VAL A 104 4.96 -9.53 17.10
C VAL A 104 6.39 -10.08 16.98
N PHE A 105 6.53 -11.40 16.82
CA PHE A 105 7.83 -12.09 16.83
C PHE A 105 8.20 -12.77 15.51
N ASP A 106 7.25 -12.88 14.58
CA ASP A 106 7.42 -13.53 13.28
C ASP A 106 6.70 -12.69 12.22
N GLY A 107 7.13 -11.43 12.14
CA GLY A 107 6.50 -10.40 11.33
C GLY A 107 6.95 -10.42 9.87
N ALA A 108 6.36 -9.52 9.08
CA ALA A 108 6.76 -9.35 7.68
C ALA A 108 8.25 -8.97 7.57
N THR A 109 8.96 -9.64 6.67
CA THR A 109 10.35 -9.32 6.35
C THR A 109 10.42 -8.11 5.41
N GLU A 110 11.60 -7.51 5.28
CA GLU A 110 11.81 -6.41 4.32
C GLU A 110 11.56 -6.87 2.86
N GLU A 111 11.87 -8.13 2.57
CA GLU A 111 11.61 -8.71 1.24
C GLU A 111 10.11 -8.81 0.96
N ASP A 112 9.30 -9.20 1.96
CA ASP A 112 7.84 -9.24 1.85
C ASP A 112 7.27 -7.83 1.59
N ILE A 113 7.75 -6.82 2.32
CA ILE A 113 7.32 -5.43 2.14
C ILE A 113 7.67 -4.94 0.72
N LYS A 114 8.87 -5.24 0.23
CA LYS A 114 9.29 -4.88 -1.13
C LYS A 114 8.46 -5.59 -2.20
N ALA A 115 8.15 -6.87 -2.01
CA ALA A 115 7.27 -7.61 -2.90
C ALA A 115 5.87 -6.98 -2.94
N MET A 116 5.33 -6.54 -1.80
CA MET A 116 4.04 -5.86 -1.73
C MET A 116 4.07 -4.46 -2.37
N LEU A 117 5.13 -3.68 -2.17
CA LEU A 117 5.33 -2.40 -2.87
C LEU A 117 5.35 -2.62 -4.39
N ARG A 118 6.03 -3.66 -4.87
CA ARG A 118 6.07 -4.01 -6.28
C ARG A 118 4.69 -4.38 -6.83
N LEU A 119 3.90 -5.17 -6.09
CA LEU A 119 2.53 -5.51 -6.50
C LEU A 119 1.62 -4.27 -6.59
N ALA A 120 1.87 -3.28 -5.73
CA ALA A 120 1.18 -1.99 -5.73
C ALA A 120 1.64 -1.01 -6.82
N ASP A 121 2.61 -1.38 -7.65
CA ASP A 121 3.29 -0.50 -8.62
C ASP A 121 3.99 0.70 -7.94
N LEU A 122 4.52 0.48 -6.73
CA LEU A 122 5.23 1.48 -5.92
C LEU A 122 6.75 1.19 -5.90
N PRO A 123 7.58 2.22 -5.65
CA PRO A 123 9.03 2.04 -5.54
C PRO A 123 9.41 1.19 -4.32
N GLU A 124 10.29 0.21 -4.52
CA GLU A 124 10.75 -0.71 -3.47
C GLU A 124 11.57 -0.03 -2.35
N SER A 125 12.00 1.22 -2.56
CA SER A 125 12.63 2.03 -1.52
C SER A 125 11.65 2.48 -0.44
N GLY A 126 10.34 2.45 -0.70
CA GLY A 126 9.32 3.03 0.18
C GLY A 126 9.33 4.57 0.17
N GLN A 127 9.99 5.20 -0.80
CA GLN A 127 10.14 6.65 -0.92
C GLN A 127 9.48 7.15 -2.20
N ALA A 128 8.79 8.29 -2.12
CA ALA A 128 8.19 8.98 -3.26
C ALA A 128 8.79 10.38 -3.42
N THR A 129 8.80 10.87 -4.66
CA THR A 129 9.01 12.29 -4.93
C THR A 129 7.76 13.06 -4.53
N LEU A 130 7.95 14.14 -3.76
CA LEU A 130 6.91 15.06 -3.34
C LEU A 130 7.19 16.46 -3.89
N PHE A 131 6.13 17.26 -3.96
CA PHE A 131 6.14 18.65 -4.40
C PHE A 131 5.69 19.54 -3.24
N ASP A 132 6.29 20.72 -3.10
CA ASP A 132 5.87 21.73 -2.12
C ASP A 132 4.51 22.31 -2.52
N GLY A 133 3.49 22.22 -1.66
CA GLY A 133 2.16 22.77 -1.92
C GLY A 133 2.15 24.29 -2.14
N ARG A 134 3.14 25.01 -1.59
CA ARG A 134 3.21 26.48 -1.67
C ARG A 134 3.87 27.00 -2.93
N THR A 135 4.92 26.32 -3.40
CA THR A 135 5.69 26.78 -4.57
C THR A 135 5.45 25.93 -5.80
N GLY A 136 5.06 24.67 -5.63
CA GLY A 136 4.96 23.67 -6.69
C GLY A 136 6.30 23.03 -7.08
N ASP A 137 7.40 23.41 -6.41
CA ASP A 137 8.73 22.87 -6.68
C ASP A 137 8.87 21.45 -6.12
N VAL A 138 9.72 20.65 -6.74
CA VAL A 138 10.07 19.30 -6.27
C VAL A 138 11.03 19.41 -5.07
N PHE A 139 10.85 18.53 -4.08
CA PHE A 139 11.82 18.38 -2.99
C PHE A 139 13.08 17.62 -3.44
N ASP A 140 14.25 18.10 -3.02
CA ASP A 140 15.57 17.48 -3.25
C ASP A 140 15.78 16.18 -2.45
#